data_AF-A0AAW5PGP7-F1
#
_entry.id   AF-A0AAW5PGP7-F1
#
_cell.length_a   1.000
_cell.length_b   1.000
_cell.length_c   1.000
_cell.angle_alpha   90.00
_cell.angle_beta   90.00
_cell.angle_gamma   90.00
#
_symmetry.space_group_name_H-M   'P 1'
#
loop_
_entity.id
_entity.type
_entity.pdbx_description
1 polymer ?
#
loop_
_entity_poly.entity_id
_entity_poly.type
_entity_poly.pdbx_seq_one_letter_code
_entity_poly.pdbx_strand_id
1 'polypeptide(L)'
;MSTCSKPPRGPRFQRGDMLLEALVAVLITSLIAGGLAHVQSRLMANQRATKVERLVVGQLREQLQNGGTGLCGSGTIALALSSDITRQAQVECGTAPQINVALAGTVMPVEAPREVGLSVRAADLELEGDEAGEHAADLLVSSRQ
;
A
#
# COMPACT_ATOMS: atom_id res chain seq x y z
N MET A 1 43.60 68.05 7.84
CA MET A 1 43.30 66.60 7.95
C MET A 1 42.89 66.11 6.58
N SER A 2 43.54 65.05 6.13
CA SER A 2 43.62 64.60 4.73
C SER A 2 42.30 64.02 4.22
N THR A 3 41.84 64.51 3.06
CA THR A 3 40.71 63.99 2.31
C THR A 3 41.16 62.80 1.45
N CYS A 4 40.92 61.58 1.92
CA CYS A 4 41.05 60.38 1.08
C CYS A 4 39.81 60.21 0.20
N SER A 5 39.83 60.80 -1.00
CA SER A 5 38.86 60.53 -2.06
C SER A 5 39.04 59.10 -2.57
N LYS A 6 38.10 58.22 -2.23
CA LYS A 6 38.02 56.85 -2.76
C LYS A 6 37.67 56.94 -4.26
N PRO A 7 38.38 56.24 -5.17
CA PRO A 7 38.08 56.32 -6.58
C PRO A 7 36.67 55.76 -6.85
N PRO A 8 35.87 56.38 -7.75
CA PRO A 8 34.59 55.83 -8.15
C PRO A 8 34.84 54.47 -8.81
N ARG A 9 34.25 53.42 -8.26
CA ARG A 9 34.19 52.12 -8.94
C ARG A 9 33.51 52.38 -10.29
N GLY A 10 34.24 52.16 -11.38
CA GLY A 10 33.77 52.39 -12.74
C GLY A 10 32.43 51.72 -13.00
N PRO A 11 31.64 52.22 -13.97
CA PRO A 11 30.30 51.72 -14.23
C PRO A 11 30.39 50.22 -14.51
N ARG A 12 29.83 49.43 -13.60
CA ARG A 12 29.66 48.00 -13.80
C ARG A 12 28.78 47.85 -15.03
N PHE A 13 29.29 47.24 -16.08
CA PHE A 13 28.49 46.80 -17.21
C PHE A 13 27.49 45.75 -16.68
N GLN A 14 26.37 46.26 -16.16
CA GLN A 14 25.19 45.53 -15.75
C GLN A 14 24.46 45.15 -17.04
N ARG A 15 25.13 44.36 -17.87
CA ARG A 15 24.62 43.85 -19.14
C ARG A 15 23.81 42.60 -18.83
N GLY A 16 22.82 42.32 -19.68
CA GLY A 16 21.69 41.40 -19.46
C GLY A 16 22.01 39.95 -19.05
N ASP A 17 23.27 39.61 -18.83
CA ASP A 17 23.73 38.32 -18.30
C ASP A 17 23.08 38.00 -16.94
N MET A 18 22.89 39.00 -16.07
CA MET A 18 22.20 38.77 -14.77
C MET A 18 20.71 38.42 -14.96
N LEU A 19 20.04 38.99 -15.97
CA LEU A 19 18.65 38.64 -16.29
C LEU A 19 18.57 37.26 -16.93
N LEU A 20 19.53 36.92 -17.80
CA LEU A 20 19.60 35.62 -18.46
C LEU A 20 19.90 34.51 -17.44
N GLU A 21 20.83 34.74 -16.51
CA GLU A 21 21.14 33.84 -15.41
C GLU A 21 19.93 33.62 -14.49
N ALA A 22 19.19 34.69 -14.15
CA ALA A 22 17.96 34.57 -13.39
C ALA A 22 16.87 33.77 -14.15
N LEU A 23 16.74 33.96 -15.46
CA LEU A 23 15.76 33.25 -16.29
C LEU A 23 16.11 31.75 -16.38
N VAL A 24 17.39 31.44 -16.53
CA VAL A 24 17.89 30.04 -16.49
C VAL A 24 17.65 29.41 -15.12
N ALA A 25 17.91 30.13 -14.02
CA ALA A 25 17.64 29.63 -12.68
C ALA A 25 16.13 29.36 -12.44
N VAL A 26 15.24 30.26 -12.89
CA VAL A 26 13.78 30.07 -12.81
C VAL A 26 13.32 28.90 -13.69
N LEU A 27 13.90 28.73 -14.88
CA LEU A 27 13.59 27.62 -15.77
C LEU A 27 14.00 26.26 -15.16
N ILE A 28 15.21 26.18 -14.60
CA ILE A 28 15.70 24.96 -13.93
C ILE A 28 14.83 24.64 -12.71
N THR A 29 14.55 25.63 -11.87
CA THR A 29 13.70 25.42 -10.68
C THR A 29 12.28 25.02 -11.05
N SER A 30 11.70 25.57 -12.11
CA SER A 30 10.38 25.17 -12.63
C SER A 30 10.38 23.71 -13.12
N LEU A 31 11.41 23.27 -13.85
CA LEU A 31 11.53 21.89 -14.29
C LEU A 31 11.68 20.91 -13.12
N ILE A 32 12.49 21.26 -12.12
CA ILE A 32 12.65 20.45 -10.91
C ILE A 32 11.34 20.38 -10.13
N ALA A 33 10.65 21.51 -9.94
CA ALA A 33 9.37 21.56 -9.23
C ALA A 33 8.30 20.74 -9.96
N GLY A 34 8.23 20.82 -11.29
CA GLY A 34 7.32 20.00 -12.10
C GLY A 34 7.60 18.51 -12.00
N GLY A 35 8.88 18.12 -12.06
CA GLY A 35 9.31 16.73 -11.87
C GLY A 35 8.95 16.19 -10.47
N LEU A 36 9.19 16.98 -9.42
CA LEU A 36 8.82 16.64 -8.05
C LEU A 36 7.30 16.49 -7.88
N ALA A 37 6.50 17.37 -8.49
CA ALA A 37 5.04 17.25 -8.45
C ALA A 37 4.55 15.94 -9.08
N HIS A 38 5.15 15.52 -10.20
CA HIS A 38 4.81 14.25 -10.85
C HIS A 38 5.19 13.02 -10.01
N VAL A 39 6.35 13.05 -9.36
CA VAL A 39 6.76 11.95 -8.47
C VAL A 39 5.89 11.91 -7.22
N GLN A 40 5.55 13.07 -6.64
CA GLN A 40 4.67 13.16 -5.48
C GLN A 40 3.26 12.62 -5.79
N SER A 41 2.70 12.92 -6.97
CA SER A 41 1.38 12.40 -7.34
C SER A 41 1.38 10.87 -7.40
N ARG A 42 2.43 10.26 -7.98
CA ARG A 42 2.60 8.80 -8.01
C ARG A 42 2.82 8.20 -6.62
N LEU A 43 3.60 8.88 -5.77
CA LEU A 43 3.84 8.42 -4.40
C LEU A 43 2.56 8.41 -3.57
N MET A 44 1.70 9.42 -3.72
CA MET A 44 0.42 9.49 -2.99
C MET A 44 -0.54 8.37 -3.42
N ALA A 45 -0.57 8.01 -4.71
CA ALA A 45 -1.32 6.84 -5.19
C ALA A 45 -0.83 5.55 -4.52
N ASN A 46 0.48 5.30 -4.51
CA ASN A 46 1.06 4.12 -3.85
C ASN A 46 0.81 4.08 -2.32
N GLN A 47 0.85 5.23 -1.65
CA GLN A 47 0.53 5.32 -0.23
C GLN A 47 -0.93 5.00 0.07
N ARG A 48 -1.85 5.32 -0.85
CA ARG A 48 -3.25 4.98 -0.72
C ARG A 48 -3.45 3.46 -0.87
N ALA A 49 -2.88 2.86 -1.91
CA ALA A 49 -2.97 1.41 -2.14
C ALA A 49 -2.47 0.60 -0.95
N THR A 50 -1.30 0.96 -0.39
CA THR A 50 -0.73 0.28 0.79
C THR A 50 -1.57 0.45 2.06
N LYS A 51 -2.30 1.57 2.23
CA LYS A 51 -3.24 1.75 3.35
C LYS A 51 -4.45 0.84 3.21
N VAL A 52 -5.02 0.75 2.00
CA VAL A 52 -6.16 -0.13 1.71
C VAL A 52 -5.79 -1.58 1.96
N GLU A 53 -4.65 -2.03 1.45
CA GLU A 53 -4.12 -3.38 1.68
C GLU A 53 -4.03 -3.71 3.18
N ARG A 54 -3.43 -2.81 3.97
CA ARG A 54 -3.31 -3.03 5.43
C ARG A 54 -4.65 -3.11 6.14
N LEU A 55 -5.62 -2.29 5.73
CA LEU A 55 -6.96 -2.32 6.29
C LEU A 55 -7.66 -3.65 5.94
N VAL A 56 -7.58 -4.06 4.68
CA VAL A 56 -8.16 -5.33 4.19
C VAL A 56 -7.53 -6.52 4.91
N VAL A 57 -6.21 -6.58 5.03
CA VAL A 57 -5.52 -7.65 5.75
C VAL A 57 -5.91 -7.67 7.24
N GLY A 58 -6.07 -6.51 7.87
CA GLY A 58 -6.58 -6.41 9.23
C GLY A 58 -7.98 -7.02 9.35
N GLN A 59 -8.88 -6.67 8.44
CA GLN A 59 -10.25 -7.18 8.43
C GLN A 59 -10.33 -8.67 8.09
N LEU A 60 -9.49 -9.18 7.18
CA LEU A 60 -9.38 -10.61 6.89
C LEU A 60 -8.94 -11.38 8.12
N ARG A 61 -7.98 -10.87 8.89
CA ARG A 61 -7.55 -11.48 10.15
C ARG A 61 -8.64 -11.45 11.21
N GLU A 62 -9.35 -10.33 11.35
CA GLU A 62 -10.50 -10.20 12.25
C GLU A 62 -11.57 -11.24 11.91
N GLN A 63 -11.91 -11.39 10.63
CA GLN A 63 -12.88 -12.40 10.16
C GLN A 63 -12.39 -13.82 10.43
N LEU A 64 -11.12 -14.13 10.16
CA LEU A 64 -10.53 -15.44 10.47
C LEU A 64 -10.52 -15.75 11.96
N GLN A 65 -10.22 -14.75 12.81
CA GLN A 65 -10.19 -14.91 14.27
C GLN A 65 -11.60 -15.11 14.85
N ASN A 66 -12.59 -14.40 14.33
CA ASN A 66 -13.96 -14.46 14.84
C ASN A 66 -14.76 -15.64 14.26
N GLY A 67 -14.55 -15.98 12.98
CA GLY A 67 -15.32 -16.99 12.25
C GLY A 67 -14.66 -18.36 12.15
N GLY A 68 -13.32 -18.43 12.15
CA GLY A 68 -12.54 -19.67 12.11
C GLY A 68 -13.04 -20.69 11.08
N THR A 69 -13.21 -21.94 11.53
CA THR A 69 -13.73 -23.05 10.70
C THR A 69 -15.21 -22.91 10.35
N GLY A 70 -15.96 -22.03 11.02
CA GLY A 70 -17.35 -21.71 10.69
C GLY A 70 -17.50 -21.01 9.33
N LEU A 71 -16.42 -20.42 8.81
CA LEU A 71 -16.38 -19.77 7.50
C LEU A 71 -16.42 -20.77 6.33
N CYS A 72 -16.05 -22.03 6.57
CA CYS A 72 -16.00 -23.07 5.53
C CYS A 72 -17.36 -23.46 4.96
N GLY A 73 -18.47 -22.94 5.49
CA GLY A 73 -19.82 -23.18 4.99
C GLY A 73 -20.33 -22.12 4.00
N SER A 74 -19.77 -20.91 3.99
CA SER A 74 -20.35 -19.78 3.25
C SER A 74 -19.69 -19.51 1.90
N GLY A 75 -18.49 -20.06 1.63
CA GLY A 75 -17.74 -19.91 0.37
C GLY A 75 -17.26 -18.47 0.06
N THR A 76 -17.97 -17.46 0.54
CA THR A 76 -17.64 -16.04 0.47
C THR A 76 -17.99 -15.34 1.79
N ILE A 77 -17.32 -14.22 2.06
CA ILE A 77 -17.55 -13.37 3.24
C ILE A 77 -17.52 -11.92 2.81
N ALA A 78 -18.42 -11.10 3.38
CA ALA A 78 -18.41 -9.66 3.15
C ALA A 78 -17.40 -8.95 4.06
N LEU A 79 -16.53 -8.13 3.46
CA LEU A 79 -15.66 -7.18 4.13
C LEU A 79 -16.24 -5.79 4.01
N ALA A 80 -16.48 -5.14 5.15
CA ALA A 80 -16.86 -3.73 5.20
C ALA A 80 -15.59 -2.89 5.36
N LEU A 81 -15.05 -2.36 4.24
CA LEU A 81 -13.85 -1.52 4.24
C LEU A 81 -14.15 -0.10 4.76
N SER A 82 -15.41 0.34 4.62
CA SER A 82 -15.96 1.59 5.16
C SER A 82 -17.47 1.42 5.36
N SER A 83 -18.13 2.42 5.95
CA SER A 83 -19.60 2.45 6.14
C SER A 83 -20.37 2.19 4.85
N ASP A 84 -19.82 2.60 3.71
CA ASP A 84 -20.50 2.58 2.42
C ASP A 84 -19.88 1.62 1.40
N ILE A 85 -18.74 0.98 1.72
CA ILE A 85 -18.01 0.12 0.79
C ILE A 85 -17.89 -1.28 1.37
N THR A 86 -18.59 -2.22 0.74
CA THR A 86 -18.46 -3.65 0.99
C THR A 86 -17.81 -4.36 -0.20
N ARG A 87 -16.97 -5.35 0.10
CA ARG A 87 -16.30 -6.24 -0.85
C ARG A 87 -16.44 -7.69 -0.42
N GLN A 88 -16.22 -8.63 -1.33
CA GLN A 88 -16.31 -10.05 -1.01
C GLN A 88 -14.91 -10.68 -1.00
N ALA A 89 -14.61 -11.46 0.04
CA ALA A 89 -13.51 -12.41 0.03
C ALA A 89 -14.04 -13.80 -0.30
N GLN A 90 -13.22 -14.59 -0.98
CA GLN A 90 -13.45 -16.02 -1.15
C GLN A 90 -12.84 -16.77 0.04
N VAL A 91 -13.51 -17.85 0.44
CA VAL A 91 -13.07 -18.75 1.51
C VAL A 91 -12.61 -20.05 0.88
N GLU A 92 -11.37 -20.43 1.18
CA GLU A 92 -10.83 -21.73 0.84
C GLU A 92 -10.55 -22.50 2.13
N CYS A 93 -11.08 -23.71 2.24
CA CYS A 93 -10.85 -24.56 3.40
C CYS A 93 -10.12 -25.84 3.00
N GLY A 94 -9.05 -26.13 3.73
CA GLY A 94 -8.33 -27.39 3.63
C GLY A 94 -9.08 -28.54 4.30
N THR A 95 -8.78 -29.76 3.89
CA THR A 95 -9.28 -30.98 4.51
C THR A 95 -8.53 -31.27 5.82
N ALA A 96 -9.22 -31.57 6.93
CA ALA A 96 -8.59 -32.09 8.15
C ALA A 96 -8.17 -33.55 7.98
N PRO A 97 -6.87 -33.88 7.98
CA PRO A 97 -6.45 -35.27 8.14
C PRO A 97 -6.71 -35.76 9.57
N GLN A 98 -7.06 -37.03 9.75
CA GLN A 98 -7.06 -37.65 11.07
C GLN A 98 -5.64 -38.04 11.46
N ILE A 99 -5.20 -37.60 12.65
CA ILE A 99 -3.90 -37.95 13.23
C ILE A 99 -4.14 -38.90 14.39
N ASN A 100 -3.44 -40.03 14.37
CA ASN A 100 -3.45 -40.97 15.48
C ASN A 100 -2.45 -40.51 16.54
N VAL A 101 -2.94 -40.14 17.71
CA VAL A 101 -2.09 -39.78 18.87
C VAL A 101 -2.00 -40.99 19.79
N ALA A 102 -0.77 -41.43 20.06
CA ALA A 102 -0.51 -42.52 20.99
C ALA A 102 -0.10 -41.98 22.36
N LEU A 103 -0.84 -42.31 23.41
CA LEU A 103 -0.52 -41.97 24.80
C LEU A 103 -0.62 -43.22 25.67
N ALA A 104 0.47 -43.58 26.36
CA ALA A 104 0.51 -44.75 27.26
C ALA A 104 0.01 -46.09 26.63
N GLY A 105 0.23 -46.29 25.32
CA GLY A 105 -0.14 -47.52 24.62
C GLY A 105 -1.57 -47.56 24.06
N THR A 106 -2.39 -46.53 24.30
CA THR A 106 -3.67 -46.34 23.61
C THR A 106 -3.49 -45.39 22.43
N VAL A 107 -4.04 -45.76 21.28
CA VAL A 107 -4.06 -44.94 20.07
C VAL A 107 -5.45 -44.33 19.95
N MET A 108 -5.53 -43.00 19.98
CA MET A 108 -6.78 -42.28 19.74
C MET A 108 -6.67 -41.48 18.44
N PRO A 109 -7.63 -41.63 17.51
CA PRO A 109 -7.71 -40.74 16.36
C PRO A 109 -8.17 -39.36 16.84
N VAL A 110 -7.39 -38.34 16.52
CA VAL A 110 -7.68 -36.93 16.78
C VAL A 110 -7.77 -36.22 15.43
N GLU A 111 -8.78 -35.38 15.26
CA GLU A 111 -8.93 -34.58 14.05
C GLU A 111 -7.88 -33.46 14.05
N ALA A 112 -7.07 -33.37 12.99
CA ALA A 112 -6.05 -32.34 12.90
C ALA A 112 -6.67 -30.96 12.64
N PRO A 113 -5.96 -29.88 13.03
CA PRO A 113 -6.34 -28.51 12.69
C PRO A 113 -6.63 -28.32 11.20
N ARG A 114 -7.73 -27.64 10.88
CA ARG A 114 -8.11 -27.31 9.50
C ARG A 114 -7.46 -25.99 9.10
N GLU A 115 -6.97 -25.91 7.87
CA GLU A 115 -6.47 -24.65 7.33
C GLU A 115 -7.64 -23.89 6.68
N VAL A 116 -7.81 -22.62 7.06
CA VAL A 116 -8.81 -21.71 6.49
C VAL A 116 -8.07 -20.55 5.86
N GLY A 117 -8.17 -20.44 4.54
CA GLY A 117 -7.66 -19.35 3.73
C GLY A 117 -8.76 -18.39 3.32
N LEU A 118 -8.48 -17.09 3.40
CA LEU A 118 -9.28 -16.04 2.79
C LEU A 118 -8.48 -15.35 1.70
N SER A 119 -9.11 -15.15 0.55
CA SER A 119 -8.51 -14.46 -0.60
C SER A 119 -9.37 -13.32 -1.11
N VAL A 120 -8.74 -12.19 -1.43
CA VAL A 120 -9.39 -11.05 -2.10
C VAL A 120 -8.57 -10.69 -3.33
N ARG A 121 -9.23 -10.54 -4.48
CA ARG A 121 -8.56 -10.12 -5.70
C ARG A 121 -8.24 -8.64 -5.64
N ALA A 122 -7.07 -8.26 -6.17
CA ALA A 122 -6.71 -6.85 -6.21
C ALA A 122 -7.68 -6.00 -7.06
N ALA A 123 -8.23 -6.58 -8.14
CA ALA A 123 -9.25 -5.94 -8.97
C ALA A 123 -10.54 -5.62 -8.20
N ASP A 124 -10.91 -6.47 -7.23
CA ASP A 124 -12.09 -6.22 -6.40
C ASP A 124 -11.84 -5.11 -5.36
N LEU A 125 -10.58 -4.74 -5.13
CA LEU A 125 -10.18 -3.68 -4.21
C LEU A 125 -9.93 -2.33 -4.88
N GLU A 126 -10.10 -2.24 -6.21
CA GLU A 126 -9.96 -0.97 -6.92
C GLU A 126 -11.01 0.03 -6.42
N LEU A 127 -10.52 1.20 -5.98
CA LEU A 127 -11.32 2.40 -5.79
C LEU A 127 -11.16 3.27 -7.03
N GLU A 128 -12.27 3.78 -7.54
CA GLU A 128 -12.40 4.61 -8.75
C GLU A 128 -11.19 5.57 -8.94
N GLY A 129 -10.43 5.35 -10.01
CA GLY A 129 -9.27 6.16 -10.41
C GLY A 129 -7.87 5.53 -10.25
N ASP A 130 -7.78 4.27 -9.80
CA ASP A 130 -6.52 3.52 -9.70
C ASP A 130 -6.58 2.34 -10.69
N GLU A 131 -5.97 2.48 -11.86
CA GLU A 131 -5.79 1.36 -12.79
C GLU A 131 -4.85 0.37 -12.11
N ALA A 132 -5.26 -0.90 -11.92
CA ALA A 132 -4.36 -1.94 -11.46
C ALA A 132 -3.08 -1.92 -12.31
N GLY A 133 -2.00 -1.42 -11.71
CA GLY A 133 -0.68 -1.70 -12.24
C GLY A 133 -0.58 -3.21 -12.36
N GLU A 134 0.04 -3.69 -13.44
CA GLU A 134 0.27 -5.10 -13.81
C GLU A 134 1.00 -5.94 -12.72
N HIS A 135 1.17 -5.37 -11.52
CA HIS A 135 1.80 -5.92 -10.32
C HIS A 135 0.87 -5.92 -9.09
N ALA A 136 -0.43 -5.64 -9.24
CA ALA A 136 -1.38 -5.74 -8.15
C ALA A 136 -1.57 -7.22 -7.78
N ALA A 137 -0.98 -7.63 -6.65
CA ALA A 137 -1.02 -9.02 -6.19
C ALA A 137 -2.31 -9.29 -5.41
N ASP A 138 -2.89 -10.48 -5.63
CA ASP A 138 -4.03 -10.95 -4.84
C ASP A 138 -3.61 -11.14 -3.38
N LEU A 139 -4.48 -10.70 -2.46
CA LEU A 139 -4.22 -10.79 -1.02
C LEU A 139 -4.74 -12.11 -0.48
N LEU A 140 -3.83 -12.94 0.02
CA LEU A 140 -4.11 -14.23 0.63
C LEU A 140 -3.73 -14.21 2.12
N VAL A 141 -4.68 -14.55 2.98
CA VAL A 141 -4.45 -14.72 4.43
C VAL A 141 -4.96 -16.09 4.82
N SER A 142 -4.07 -16.98 5.29
CA SER A 142 -4.48 -18.27 5.86
C SER A 142 -4.22 -18.35 7.36
N SER A 143 -5.05 -19.11 8.05
CA SER A 143 -4.86 -19.48 9.46
C SER A 143 -5.08 -20.98 9.64
N ARG A 144 -4.29 -21.58 10.53
CA ARG A 144 -4.49 -22.96 10.99
C ARG A 144 -5.15 -22.92 12.36
N GLN A 145 -6.30 -23.55 12.49
CA GLN A 145 -7.07 -23.63 13.73
C GLN A 145 -7.40 -25.08 14.07
#